data_AF-A0A955NVU5-F1
#
_entry.id   AF-A0A955NVU5-F1
#
_cell.length_a   1.000
_cell.length_b   1.000
_cell.length_c   1.000
_cell.angle_alpha   90.00
_cell.angle_beta   90.00
_cell.angle_gamma   90.00
#
_symmetry.space_group_name_H-M   'P 1'
#
loop_
_entity.id
_entity.type
_entity.pdbx_description
1 polymer ?
#
loop_
_entity_poly.entity_id
_entity_poly.type
_entity_poly.pdbx_seq_one_letter_code
_entity_poly.pdbx_strand_id
1 'polypeptide(L)'
;MLISRTLFIFQISILATVCWASAQEAVISSETATQVVEEATAPLAGASPEVGPTQTPVPSIADLTVDQLGDALLNVRASIAEATASAEATASERLTRLRDIENAIQRRMTIAKRREELNQSIAGVAEQVRKFENEGLSEPPPYTVEFLDELQDSHLAAKREIETDQLAVETAETQLTQANQAVQQAEQRRREVRDQLESATEDAARSDLERQLAIAKLDQRLAEHNRAYAAAQLAVAKLELEHDQKRETLVAKKIDAAKEDVLFTRSQLDEQREKLNILEEDLQQKLRVAQRTDAANQSRLAEARENLASARGEDQIRQRTEALAAREAMAQVSSRGIEALQHRIDWVGRERTLWERRFALRQKSNLEELAQWEGETKSMLEESRRFRDEVTRRLQDLRPRKLKLESRLANEKIPGEIKSEIETQIKAIDKAGEIADQTLASLLDLEGL
;
A
#
# COMPACT_ATOMS: atom_id res chain seq x y z
N MET A 1 9.78 13.27 13.68
CA MET A 1 10.52 12.61 12.58
C MET A 1 10.00 11.19 12.26
N LEU A 2 8.78 10.84 12.69
CA LEU A 2 8.15 9.52 12.50
C LEU A 2 7.03 9.49 11.44
N ILE A 3 6.66 10.65 10.88
CA ILE A 3 5.55 10.79 9.90
C ILE A 3 5.98 10.38 8.47
N SER A 4 7.28 10.15 8.23
CA SER A 4 7.80 9.91 6.87
C SER A 4 7.74 8.45 6.39
N ARG A 5 7.39 7.47 7.25
CA ARG A 5 7.39 6.04 6.88
C ARG A 5 6.03 5.49 6.47
N THR A 6 4.94 6.01 7.01
CA THR A 6 3.56 5.57 6.68
C THR A 6 3.10 6.07 5.30
N LEU A 7 3.58 7.23 4.86
CA LEU A 7 3.32 7.77 3.51
C LEU A 7 4.01 6.99 2.38
N PHE A 8 5.08 6.26 2.67
CA PHE A 8 5.83 5.49 1.68
C PHE A 8 5.17 4.14 1.36
N ILE A 9 4.52 3.50 2.35
CA ILE A 9 3.79 2.23 2.19
C ILE A 9 2.51 2.46 1.37
N PHE A 10 1.84 3.60 1.57
CA PHE A 10 0.61 3.94 0.85
C PHE A 10 0.83 4.24 -0.64
N GLN A 11 2.01 4.73 -1.05
CA GLN A 11 2.32 4.99 -2.47
C GLN A 11 2.69 3.72 -3.26
N ILE A 12 3.22 2.68 -2.61
CA ILE A 12 3.58 1.42 -3.27
C ILE A 12 2.32 0.59 -3.58
N SER A 13 1.33 0.57 -2.69
CA SER A 13 0.07 -0.16 -2.91
C SER A 13 -0.79 0.40 -4.05
N ILE A 14 -0.71 1.70 -4.34
CA ILE A 14 -1.45 2.34 -5.45
C ILE A 14 -0.81 2.03 -6.81
N LEU A 15 0.51 1.88 -6.88
CA LEU A 15 1.20 1.48 -8.12
C LEU A 15 0.96 0.00 -8.47
N ALA A 16 0.82 -0.87 -7.47
CA ALA A 16 0.52 -2.28 -7.69
C ALA A 16 -0.90 -2.54 -8.22
N THR A 17 -1.90 -1.75 -7.80
CA THR A 17 -3.30 -1.89 -8.26
C THR A 17 -3.51 -1.38 -9.68
N VAL A 18 -2.79 -0.34 -10.10
CA VAL A 18 -2.91 0.22 -11.47
C VAL A 18 -2.28 -0.70 -12.52
N CYS A 19 -1.23 -1.46 -12.20
CA CYS A 19 -0.67 -2.47 -13.12
C CYS A 19 -1.53 -3.72 -13.27
N TRP A 20 -2.36 -4.05 -12.26
CA TRP A 20 -3.22 -5.25 -12.30
C TRP A 20 -4.47 -5.05 -13.17
N ALA A 21 -5.05 -3.86 -13.17
CA ALA A 21 -6.25 -3.55 -13.97
C ALA A 21 -6.01 -3.62 -15.50
N SER A 22 -4.79 -3.34 -15.98
CA SER A 22 -4.46 -3.44 -17.41
C SER A 22 -4.21 -4.87 -17.92
N ALA A 23 -4.01 -5.85 -17.03
CA ALA A 23 -3.77 -7.25 -17.42
C ALA A 23 -5.05 -8.08 -17.52
N GLN A 24 -6.13 -7.65 -16.86
CA GLN A 24 -7.36 -8.43 -16.74
C GLN A 24 -8.30 -8.31 -17.96
N GLU A 25 -8.12 -7.28 -18.79
CA GLU A 25 -8.90 -7.09 -20.03
C GLU A 25 -8.46 -7.99 -21.19
N ALA A 26 -7.32 -8.69 -21.08
CA ALA A 26 -6.80 -9.55 -22.14
C ALA A 26 -7.22 -11.03 -22.03
N VAL A 27 -7.82 -11.47 -20.91
CA VAL A 27 -7.98 -12.90 -20.59
C VAL A 27 -9.42 -13.43 -20.73
N ILE A 28 -10.43 -12.56 -20.97
CA ILE A 28 -11.85 -12.97 -21.00
C ILE A 28 -12.30 -13.57 -22.36
N SER A 29 -11.40 -13.75 -23.35
CA SER A 29 -11.79 -14.21 -24.70
C SER A 29 -11.41 -15.64 -25.11
N SER A 30 -11.08 -16.56 -24.20
CA SER A 30 -10.94 -17.97 -24.59
C SER A 30 -11.47 -18.95 -23.56
N GLU A 31 -12.77 -19.20 -23.62
CA GLU A 31 -13.37 -20.35 -22.96
C GLU A 31 -14.33 -21.03 -23.96
N THR A 32 -13.87 -22.12 -24.58
CA THR A 32 -14.72 -23.23 -25.04
C THR A 32 -13.86 -24.41 -25.52
N ALA A 33 -14.23 -25.60 -25.04
CA ALA A 33 -13.83 -26.96 -25.46
C ALA A 33 -12.45 -27.45 -24.94
N THR A 34 -12.24 -28.65 -24.39
CA THR A 34 -12.89 -29.96 -24.62
C THR A 34 -12.56 -30.97 -23.50
N GLN A 35 -13.58 -31.78 -23.16
CA GLN A 35 -13.63 -33.17 -22.68
C GLN A 35 -12.36 -34.00 -22.39
N VAL A 36 -12.36 -34.56 -21.18
CA VAL A 36 -12.23 -35.99 -20.78
C VAL A 36 -11.62 -36.95 -21.82
N VAL A 37 -10.43 -37.49 -21.51
CA VAL A 37 -10.05 -38.86 -21.88
C VAL A 37 -9.35 -39.54 -20.71
N GLU A 38 -9.75 -40.79 -20.57
CA GLU A 38 -9.60 -41.78 -19.52
C GLU A 38 -8.22 -42.45 -19.49
N GLU A 39 -7.90 -42.93 -18.31
CA GLU A 39 -6.68 -43.53 -17.81
C GLU A 39 -6.50 -44.98 -18.31
N ALA A 40 -5.30 -45.34 -18.77
CA ALA A 40 -4.88 -46.73 -18.91
C ALA A 40 -3.37 -46.87 -18.67
N THR A 41 -3.03 -47.47 -17.54
CA THR A 41 -1.68 -47.88 -17.12
C THR A 41 -1.45 -49.35 -17.47
N ALA A 42 -0.30 -49.67 -18.08
CA ALA A 42 0.48 -50.89 -17.79
C ALA A 42 1.84 -50.88 -18.54
N PRO A 43 2.88 -51.57 -18.01
CA PRO A 43 4.28 -51.25 -18.25
C PRO A 43 4.99 -52.26 -19.16
N LEU A 44 6.07 -51.84 -19.82
CA LEU A 44 7.07 -52.76 -20.36
C LEU A 44 8.49 -52.23 -20.11
N ALA A 45 9.25 -53.03 -19.37
CA ALA A 45 10.67 -52.91 -19.14
C ALA A 45 11.47 -53.47 -20.32
N GLY A 46 12.61 -52.84 -20.63
CA GLY A 46 13.62 -53.36 -21.55
C GLY A 46 14.82 -52.42 -21.66
N ALA A 47 15.94 -52.84 -21.06
CA ALA A 47 17.28 -52.24 -21.12
C ALA A 47 17.77 -52.04 -22.59
N SER A 48 18.74 -51.18 -22.95
CA SER A 48 20.07 -50.92 -22.37
C SER A 48 20.75 -49.77 -23.18
N PRO A 49 22.02 -49.36 -22.94
CA PRO A 49 22.44 -47.97 -22.81
C PRO A 49 23.05 -47.39 -24.10
N GLU A 50 22.87 -46.10 -24.32
CA GLU A 50 23.66 -45.35 -25.29
C GLU A 50 24.33 -44.16 -24.60
N VAL A 51 25.66 -44.18 -24.67
CA VAL A 51 26.58 -43.20 -24.13
C VAL A 51 26.54 -41.96 -25.04
N GLY A 52 26.16 -40.81 -24.47
CA GLY A 52 26.17 -39.49 -25.10
C GLY A 52 26.45 -38.42 -24.05
N PRO A 53 27.09 -37.29 -24.41
CA PRO A 53 28.10 -36.64 -23.60
C PRO A 53 27.53 -35.94 -22.36
N THR A 54 28.34 -35.98 -21.31
CA THR A 54 28.25 -35.26 -20.05
C THR A 54 27.70 -33.84 -20.25
N GLN A 55 26.39 -33.67 -20.08
CA GLN A 55 25.80 -32.37 -19.81
C GLN A 55 26.28 -31.98 -18.42
N THR A 56 27.22 -31.04 -18.34
CA THR A 56 27.49 -30.30 -17.11
C THR A 56 26.14 -29.82 -16.57
N PRO A 57 25.77 -30.18 -15.33
CA PRO A 57 24.50 -29.76 -14.77
C PRO A 57 24.50 -28.23 -14.70
N VAL A 58 23.64 -27.61 -15.50
CA VAL A 58 23.36 -26.18 -15.38
C VAL A 58 22.83 -25.99 -13.96
N PRO A 59 23.50 -25.18 -13.11
CA PRO A 59 23.05 -24.97 -11.74
C PRO A 59 21.60 -24.50 -11.77
N SER A 60 20.77 -25.10 -10.92
CA SER A 60 19.36 -24.74 -10.80
C SER A 60 19.24 -23.22 -10.65
N ILE A 61 18.66 -22.58 -11.66
CA ILE A 61 18.55 -21.12 -11.77
C ILE A 61 17.80 -20.50 -10.57
N ALA A 62 17.10 -21.31 -9.76
CA ALA A 62 16.27 -20.88 -8.66
C ALA A 62 17.04 -20.21 -7.50
N ASP A 63 18.24 -20.70 -7.15
CA ASP A 63 18.91 -20.32 -5.88
C ASP A 63 20.24 -19.58 -6.07
N LEU A 64 20.32 -18.73 -7.09
CA LEU A 64 21.53 -17.94 -7.33
C LEU A 64 21.73 -16.88 -6.23
N THR A 65 22.95 -16.78 -5.70
CA THR A 65 23.36 -15.69 -4.80
C THR A 65 23.42 -14.36 -5.53
N VAL A 66 23.51 -13.25 -4.79
CA VAL A 66 23.67 -11.91 -5.39
C VAL A 66 24.89 -11.85 -6.30
N ASP A 67 25.99 -12.50 -5.92
CA ASP A 67 27.23 -12.55 -6.71
C ASP A 67 27.02 -13.35 -8.00
N GLN A 68 26.39 -14.53 -7.92
CA GLN A 68 26.07 -15.35 -9.09
C GLN A 68 25.09 -14.67 -10.05
N LEU A 69 24.15 -13.88 -9.52
CA LEU A 69 23.27 -13.02 -10.34
C LEU A 69 24.04 -11.87 -10.98
N GLY A 70 25.05 -11.33 -10.29
CA GLY A 70 25.98 -10.34 -10.84
C GLY A 70 26.75 -10.88 -12.05
N ASP A 71 27.29 -12.09 -11.94
CA ASP A 71 27.98 -12.76 -13.06
C ASP A 71 27.03 -13.03 -14.23
N ALA A 72 25.81 -13.50 -13.94
CA ALA A 72 24.78 -13.71 -14.96
C ALA A 72 24.39 -12.40 -15.68
N LEU A 73 24.32 -11.28 -14.94
CA LEU A 73 24.05 -9.95 -15.50
C LEU A 73 25.17 -9.49 -16.43
N LEU A 74 26.44 -9.70 -16.04
CA LEU A 74 27.59 -9.38 -16.89
C LEU A 74 27.56 -10.17 -18.20
N ASN A 75 27.23 -11.46 -18.15
CA ASN A 75 27.11 -12.30 -19.34
C ASN A 75 25.98 -11.81 -20.27
N VAL A 76 24.81 -11.44 -19.73
CA VAL A 76 23.70 -10.91 -20.55
C VAL A 76 24.07 -9.57 -21.17
N ARG A 77 24.75 -8.68 -20.43
CA ARG A 77 25.23 -7.40 -20.96
C ARG A 77 26.26 -7.57 -22.08
N ALA A 78 27.15 -8.55 -21.98
CA ALA A 78 28.06 -8.89 -23.07
C ALA A 78 27.28 -9.33 -24.32
N SER A 79 26.26 -10.18 -24.17
CA SER A 79 25.38 -10.57 -25.29
C SER A 79 24.57 -9.40 -25.87
N ILE A 80 24.17 -8.42 -25.06
CA ILE A 80 23.51 -7.18 -25.52
C ILE A 80 24.46 -6.33 -26.35
N ALA A 81 25.71 -6.17 -25.90
CA ALA A 81 26.73 -5.40 -26.62
C ALA A 81 27.02 -6.03 -27.99
N GLU A 82 27.16 -7.35 -28.05
CA GLU A 82 27.34 -8.11 -29.28
C GLU A 82 26.12 -7.96 -30.22
N ALA A 83 24.90 -8.11 -29.71
CA ALA A 83 23.68 -7.97 -30.49
C ALA A 83 23.48 -6.55 -31.04
N THR A 84 23.91 -5.52 -30.29
CA THR A 84 23.81 -4.10 -30.71
C THR A 84 24.78 -3.77 -31.85
N ALA A 85 25.91 -4.47 -31.94
CA ALA A 85 26.88 -4.30 -33.01
C ALA A 85 26.43 -4.93 -34.35
N SER A 86 25.39 -5.77 -34.35
CA SER A 86 24.83 -6.37 -35.56
C SER A 86 23.77 -5.47 -36.20
N ALA A 87 23.83 -5.30 -37.52
CA ALA A 87 22.94 -4.41 -38.28
C ALA A 87 21.64 -5.08 -38.79
N GLU A 88 21.36 -6.32 -38.38
CA GLU A 88 20.21 -7.09 -38.88
C GLU A 88 18.90 -6.72 -38.16
N ALA A 89 17.76 -6.70 -38.88
CA ALA A 89 16.45 -6.40 -38.29
C ALA A 89 16.04 -7.38 -37.15
N THR A 90 16.51 -8.62 -37.23
CA THR A 90 16.39 -9.68 -36.21
C THR A 90 17.18 -9.40 -34.94
N ALA A 91 18.22 -8.57 -35.03
CA ALA A 91 18.96 -8.10 -33.87
C ALA A 91 18.05 -7.29 -32.94
N SER A 92 17.03 -6.60 -33.47
CA SER A 92 16.09 -5.79 -32.66
C SER A 92 15.21 -6.64 -31.72
N GLU A 93 14.64 -7.74 -32.22
CA GLU A 93 13.80 -8.64 -31.41
C GLU A 93 14.63 -9.37 -30.35
N ARG A 94 15.79 -9.91 -30.77
CA ARG A 94 16.76 -10.55 -29.86
C ARG A 94 17.23 -9.58 -28.78
N LEU A 95 17.55 -8.33 -29.16
CA LEU A 95 17.99 -7.29 -28.24
C LEU A 95 16.91 -6.95 -27.20
N THR A 96 15.64 -6.89 -27.64
CA THR A 96 14.51 -6.67 -26.74
C THR A 96 14.42 -7.77 -25.68
N ARG A 97 14.45 -9.04 -26.08
CA ARG A 97 14.42 -10.17 -25.12
C ARG A 97 15.62 -10.22 -24.19
N LEU A 98 16.81 -9.89 -24.69
CA LEU A 98 18.01 -9.82 -23.83
C LEU A 98 17.89 -8.70 -22.79
N ARG A 99 17.32 -7.54 -23.13
CA ARG A 99 17.02 -6.47 -22.17
C ARG A 99 15.96 -6.89 -21.16
N ASP A 100 14.94 -7.63 -21.59
CA ASP A 100 13.93 -8.18 -20.67
C ASP A 100 14.55 -9.15 -19.66
N ILE A 101 15.47 -10.01 -20.11
CA ILE A 101 16.26 -10.90 -19.24
C ILE A 101 17.14 -10.10 -18.29
N GLU A 102 17.82 -9.04 -18.78
CA GLU A 102 18.62 -8.14 -17.92
C GLU A 102 17.76 -7.56 -16.79
N ASN A 103 16.58 -7.02 -17.13
CA ASN A 103 15.63 -6.46 -16.17
C ASN A 103 15.11 -7.52 -15.19
N ALA A 104 14.90 -8.76 -15.63
CA ALA A 104 14.50 -9.86 -14.75
C ALA A 104 15.62 -10.22 -13.75
N ILE A 105 16.87 -10.27 -14.20
CA ILE A 105 18.03 -10.54 -13.32
C ILE A 105 18.21 -9.40 -12.29
N GLN A 106 18.09 -8.14 -12.71
CA GLN A 106 18.19 -7.00 -11.78
C GLN A 106 17.11 -7.05 -10.70
N ARG A 107 15.86 -7.35 -11.06
CA ARG A 107 14.76 -7.55 -10.09
C ARG A 107 15.07 -8.69 -9.11
N ARG A 108 15.67 -9.78 -9.58
CA ARG A 108 16.13 -10.89 -8.73
C ARG A 108 17.25 -10.50 -7.77
N MET A 109 18.16 -9.60 -8.16
CA MET A 109 19.18 -9.10 -7.24
C MET A 109 18.56 -8.26 -6.11
N THR A 110 17.57 -7.43 -6.42
CA THR A 110 16.86 -6.61 -5.41
C THR A 110 16.12 -7.49 -4.40
N ILE A 111 15.37 -8.50 -4.86
CA ILE A 111 14.64 -9.40 -3.95
C ILE A 111 15.60 -10.26 -3.11
N ALA A 112 16.76 -10.67 -3.64
CA ALA A 112 17.76 -11.41 -2.89
C ALA A 112 18.38 -10.57 -1.75
N LYS A 113 18.63 -9.27 -1.97
CA LYS A 113 19.06 -8.35 -0.91
C LYS A 113 17.99 -8.19 0.17
N ARG A 114 16.74 -7.97 -0.22
CA ARG A 114 15.60 -7.86 0.72
C ARG A 114 15.47 -9.11 1.59
N ARG A 115 15.67 -10.30 1.00
CA ARG A 115 15.66 -11.58 1.73
C ARG A 115 16.74 -11.63 2.82
N GLU A 116 17.96 -11.18 2.51
CA GLU A 116 19.06 -11.13 3.48
C GLU A 116 18.77 -10.13 4.62
N GLU A 117 18.27 -8.94 4.30
CA GLU A 117 17.84 -7.96 5.29
C GLU A 117 16.76 -8.50 6.24
N LEU A 118 15.79 -9.25 5.71
CA LEU A 118 14.74 -9.88 6.51
C LEU A 118 15.28 -10.98 7.43
N ASN A 119 16.18 -11.83 6.95
CA ASN A 119 16.83 -12.83 7.78
C ASN A 119 17.56 -12.19 8.97
N GLN A 120 18.27 -11.08 8.73
CA GLN A 120 18.93 -10.32 9.79
C GLN A 120 17.91 -9.70 10.76
N SER A 121 16.79 -9.17 10.26
CA SER A 121 15.71 -8.64 11.10
C SER A 121 15.08 -9.71 11.98
N ILE A 122 14.81 -10.89 11.42
CA ILE A 122 14.28 -12.06 12.14
C ILE A 122 15.24 -12.49 13.26
N ALA A 123 16.54 -12.56 12.96
CA ALA A 123 17.56 -12.85 13.97
C ALA A 123 17.59 -11.76 15.07
N GLY A 124 17.40 -10.49 14.69
CA GLY A 124 17.28 -9.36 15.62
C GLY A 124 16.09 -9.48 16.56
N VAL A 125 14.90 -9.86 16.05
CA VAL A 125 13.71 -10.10 16.89
C VAL A 125 13.95 -11.30 17.82
N ALA A 126 14.59 -12.37 17.33
CA ALA A 126 14.91 -13.53 18.16
C ALA A 126 15.92 -13.19 19.29
N GLU A 127 16.85 -12.26 19.06
CA GLU A 127 17.71 -11.72 20.11
C GLU A 127 16.91 -10.88 21.12
N GLN A 128 15.98 -10.03 20.66
CA GLN A 128 15.10 -9.27 21.55
C GLN A 128 14.23 -10.17 22.44
N VAL A 129 13.73 -11.29 21.91
CA VAL A 129 13.02 -12.31 22.68
C VAL A 129 13.91 -12.89 23.77
N ARG A 130 15.12 -13.33 23.42
CA ARG A 130 16.09 -13.88 24.40
C ARG A 130 16.45 -12.87 25.48
N LYS A 131 16.69 -11.61 25.08
CA LYS A 131 16.96 -10.52 26.02
C LYS A 131 15.79 -10.30 26.98
N PHE A 132 14.57 -10.25 26.45
CA PHE A 132 13.36 -10.13 27.26
C PHE A 132 13.18 -11.31 28.23
N GLU A 133 13.47 -12.53 27.80
CA GLU A 133 13.38 -13.72 28.67
C GLU A 133 14.40 -13.72 29.81
N ASN A 134 15.58 -13.11 29.60
CA ASN A 134 16.64 -13.03 30.61
C ASN A 134 16.51 -11.82 31.54
N GLU A 135 16.15 -10.66 30.99
CA GLU A 135 16.18 -9.36 31.70
C GLU A 135 14.78 -8.85 32.05
N GLY A 136 13.73 -9.38 31.43
CA GLY A 136 12.36 -8.88 31.57
C GLY A 136 12.11 -7.61 30.75
N LEU A 137 11.14 -6.81 31.23
CA LEU A 137 10.87 -5.48 30.67
C LEU A 137 11.98 -4.50 31.06
N SER A 138 12.32 -3.58 30.15
CA SER A 138 13.36 -2.57 30.39
C SER A 138 12.99 -1.57 31.48
N GLU A 139 11.70 -1.32 31.66
CA GLU A 139 11.17 -0.45 32.71
C GLU A 139 10.87 -1.29 33.96
N PRO A 140 11.27 -0.82 35.15
CA PRO A 140 10.91 -1.50 36.40
C PRO A 140 9.44 -1.25 36.73
N PRO A 141 8.75 -2.24 37.36
CA PRO A 141 7.39 -2.04 37.87
C PRO A 141 7.37 -1.02 39.03
N PRO A 142 6.21 -0.40 39.33
CA PRO A 142 4.90 -0.60 38.70
C PRO A 142 4.78 0.09 37.34
N TYR A 143 4.07 -0.57 36.42
CA TYR A 143 3.86 -0.06 35.06
C TYR A 143 2.72 0.96 35.00
N THR A 144 2.87 1.97 34.14
CA THR A 144 1.76 2.89 33.87
C THR A 144 0.72 2.23 32.98
N VAL A 145 -0.48 2.81 32.97
CA VAL A 145 -1.55 2.37 32.09
C VAL A 145 -1.21 2.64 30.63
N GLU A 146 -0.59 3.79 30.32
CA GLU A 146 -0.18 4.11 28.94
C GLU A 146 0.84 3.10 28.42
N PHE A 147 1.77 2.65 29.26
CA PHE A 147 2.75 1.62 28.87
C PHE A 147 2.06 0.32 28.42
N LEU A 148 1.01 -0.10 29.14
CA LEU A 148 0.23 -1.28 28.73
C LEU A 148 -0.53 -1.03 27.42
N ASP A 149 -1.06 0.18 27.21
CA ASP A 149 -1.75 0.56 25.98
C ASP A 149 -0.81 0.51 24.78
N GLU A 150 0.37 1.12 24.88
CA GLU A 150 1.37 1.09 23.82
C GLU A 150 1.76 -0.34 23.42
N LEU A 151 1.81 -1.26 24.38
CA LEU A 151 2.01 -2.68 24.11
C LEU A 151 0.81 -3.32 23.42
N GLN A 152 -0.41 -3.03 23.87
CA GLN A 152 -1.65 -3.52 23.24
C GLN A 152 -1.82 -3.00 21.81
N ASP A 153 -1.52 -1.73 21.56
CA ASP A 153 -1.54 -1.14 20.22
C ASP A 153 -0.47 -1.76 19.33
N SER A 154 0.74 -1.96 19.86
CA SER A 154 1.81 -2.66 19.15
C SER A 154 1.42 -4.10 18.79
N HIS A 155 0.65 -4.77 19.65
CA HIS A 155 0.14 -6.12 19.42
C HIS A 155 -0.94 -6.16 18.35
N LEU A 156 -1.91 -5.25 18.42
CA LEU A 156 -2.95 -5.09 17.40
C LEU A 156 -2.36 -4.71 16.04
N ALA A 157 -1.39 -3.80 16.01
CA ALA A 157 -0.66 -3.45 14.80
C ALA A 157 0.05 -4.67 14.21
N ALA A 158 0.78 -5.44 15.03
CA ALA A 158 1.45 -6.66 14.57
C ALA A 158 0.46 -7.69 14.00
N LYS A 159 -0.72 -7.84 14.59
CA LYS A 159 -1.78 -8.72 14.05
C LYS A 159 -2.29 -8.27 12.69
N ARG A 160 -2.50 -6.97 12.48
CA ARG A 160 -2.93 -6.42 11.18
C ARG A 160 -1.86 -6.59 10.10
N GLU A 161 -0.59 -6.44 10.46
CA GLU A 161 0.52 -6.72 9.53
C GLU A 161 0.55 -8.21 9.16
N ILE A 162 0.37 -9.13 10.13
CA ILE A 162 0.24 -10.57 9.86
C ILE A 162 -0.90 -10.88 8.88
N GLU A 163 -2.07 -10.27 9.04
CA GLU A 163 -3.19 -10.44 8.10
C GLU A 163 -2.84 -9.93 6.69
N THR A 164 -2.11 -8.82 6.60
CA THR A 164 -1.64 -8.24 5.33
C THR A 164 -0.60 -9.14 4.67
N ASP A 165 0.33 -9.70 5.46
CA ASP A 165 1.37 -10.61 4.99
C ASP A 165 0.80 -11.95 4.51
N GLN A 166 -0.26 -12.45 5.16
CA GLN A 166 -0.99 -13.63 4.68
C GLN A 166 -1.55 -13.42 3.27
N LEU A 167 -2.19 -12.28 3.03
CA LEU A 167 -2.67 -11.91 1.69
C LEU A 167 -1.52 -11.76 0.68
N ALA A 168 -0.38 -11.22 1.11
CA ALA A 168 0.81 -11.10 0.28
C ALA A 168 1.37 -12.49 -0.11
N VAL A 169 1.39 -13.45 0.81
CA VAL A 169 1.76 -14.85 0.54
C VAL A 169 0.82 -15.46 -0.49
N GLU A 170 -0.51 -15.38 -0.30
CA GLU A 170 -1.50 -15.91 -1.25
C GLU A 170 -1.33 -15.32 -2.66
N THR A 171 -1.08 -14.01 -2.72
CA THR A 171 -0.81 -13.31 -3.98
C THR A 171 0.46 -13.81 -4.65
N ALA A 172 1.54 -14.00 -3.89
CA ALA A 172 2.81 -14.52 -4.40
C ALA A 172 2.72 -15.99 -4.86
N GLU A 173 1.89 -16.82 -4.20
CA GLU A 173 1.60 -18.20 -4.63
C GLU A 173 0.86 -18.23 -5.97
N THR A 174 -0.10 -17.33 -6.16
CA THR A 174 -0.80 -17.16 -7.43
C THR A 174 0.15 -16.73 -8.55
N GLN A 175 1.03 -15.76 -8.28
CA GLN A 175 2.04 -15.30 -9.24
C GLN A 175 3.04 -16.41 -9.61
N LEU A 176 3.49 -17.21 -8.64
CA LEU A 176 4.36 -18.36 -8.91
C LEU A 176 3.67 -19.41 -9.79
N THR A 177 2.38 -19.67 -9.53
CA THR A 177 1.58 -20.59 -10.34
C THR A 177 1.47 -20.12 -11.79
N GLN A 178 1.18 -18.83 -12.02
CA GLN A 178 1.16 -18.24 -13.36
C GLN A 178 2.53 -18.31 -14.04
N ALA A 179 3.61 -18.04 -13.30
CA ALA A 179 4.97 -18.12 -13.84
C ALA A 179 5.37 -19.56 -14.22
N ASN A 180 4.91 -20.57 -13.46
CA ASN A 180 5.09 -21.97 -13.81
C ASN A 180 4.38 -22.33 -15.13
N GLN A 181 3.16 -21.86 -15.32
CA GLN A 181 2.42 -22.05 -16.58
C GLN A 181 3.12 -21.35 -17.76
N ALA A 182 3.63 -20.14 -17.56
CA ALA A 182 4.38 -19.42 -18.58
C ALA A 182 5.66 -20.16 -19.02
N VAL A 183 6.38 -20.79 -18.08
CA VAL A 183 7.53 -21.65 -18.40
C VAL A 183 7.11 -22.84 -19.26
N GLN A 184 6.01 -23.52 -18.90
CA GLN A 184 5.48 -24.66 -19.68
C GLN A 184 5.10 -24.25 -21.10
N GLN A 185 4.40 -23.12 -21.26
CA GLN A 185 4.03 -22.57 -22.57
C GLN A 185 5.26 -22.21 -23.41
N ALA A 186 6.25 -21.56 -22.81
CA ALA A 186 7.49 -21.21 -23.51
C ALA A 186 8.30 -22.45 -23.93
N GLU A 187 8.36 -23.47 -23.08
CA GLU A 187 8.97 -24.76 -23.43
C GLU A 187 8.24 -25.45 -24.57
N GLN A 188 6.90 -25.48 -24.53
CA GLN A 188 6.09 -26.08 -25.58
C GLN A 188 6.30 -25.35 -26.91
N ARG A 189 6.25 -24.01 -26.91
CA ARG A 189 6.51 -23.21 -28.11
C ARG A 189 7.90 -23.48 -28.70
N ARG A 190 8.92 -23.60 -27.84
CA ARG A 190 10.27 -23.96 -28.29
C ARG A 190 10.31 -25.34 -28.93
N ARG A 191 9.61 -26.33 -28.37
CA ARG A 191 9.53 -27.69 -28.95
C ARG A 191 8.83 -27.66 -30.30
N GLU A 192 7.68 -27.00 -30.41
CA GLU A 192 6.93 -26.85 -31.67
C GLU A 192 7.79 -26.23 -32.79
N VAL A 193 8.51 -25.14 -32.50
CA VAL A 193 9.37 -24.48 -33.50
C VAL A 193 10.56 -25.36 -33.89
N ARG A 194 11.14 -26.10 -32.93
CA ARG A 194 12.20 -27.08 -33.22
C ARG A 194 11.69 -28.20 -34.13
N ASP A 195 10.54 -28.76 -33.81
CA ASP A 195 9.96 -29.88 -34.58
C ASP A 195 9.58 -29.41 -36.00
N GLN A 196 9.09 -28.16 -36.15
CA GLN A 196 8.90 -27.52 -37.45
C GLN A 196 10.21 -27.36 -38.23
N LEU A 197 11.29 -26.93 -37.58
CA LEU A 197 12.62 -26.78 -38.18
C LEU A 197 13.16 -28.12 -38.71
N GLU A 198 12.99 -29.20 -37.95
CA GLU A 198 13.40 -30.55 -38.36
C GLU A 198 12.64 -31.05 -39.59
N SER A 199 11.36 -30.70 -39.71
CA SER A 199 10.50 -31.07 -40.84
C SER A 199 10.67 -30.20 -42.10
N ALA A 200 11.31 -29.04 -41.98
CA ALA A 200 11.45 -28.10 -43.09
C ALA A 200 12.46 -28.59 -44.13
N THR A 201 12.07 -28.55 -45.41
CA THR A 201 12.90 -28.99 -46.55
C THR A 201 13.50 -27.83 -47.36
N GLU A 202 12.91 -26.63 -47.28
CA GLU A 202 13.36 -25.45 -48.01
C GLU A 202 14.34 -24.60 -47.18
N ASP A 203 15.44 -24.17 -47.80
CA ASP A 203 16.52 -23.44 -47.11
C ASP A 203 16.05 -22.08 -46.54
N ALA A 204 15.19 -21.37 -47.27
CA ALA A 204 14.64 -20.09 -46.80
C ALA A 204 13.73 -20.28 -45.56
N ALA A 205 12.88 -21.32 -45.57
CA ALA A 205 12.03 -21.66 -44.44
C ALA A 205 12.84 -22.13 -43.22
N ARG A 206 13.94 -22.86 -43.44
CA ARG A 206 14.87 -23.27 -42.38
C ARG A 206 15.53 -22.09 -41.69
N SER A 207 16.07 -21.14 -42.45
CA SER A 207 16.68 -19.93 -41.88
C SER A 207 15.69 -19.16 -40.99
N ASP A 208 14.44 -19.01 -41.42
CA ASP A 208 13.39 -18.36 -40.63
C ASP A 208 13.07 -19.12 -39.34
N LEU A 209 12.97 -20.45 -39.41
CA LEU A 209 12.71 -21.31 -38.25
C LEU A 209 13.89 -21.35 -37.26
N GLU A 210 15.14 -21.28 -37.74
CA GLU A 210 16.32 -21.15 -36.88
C GLU A 210 16.27 -19.85 -36.08
N ARG A 211 15.88 -18.74 -36.73
CA ARG A 211 15.68 -17.45 -36.06
C ARG A 211 14.58 -17.52 -35.01
N GLN A 212 13.42 -18.09 -35.36
CA GLN A 212 12.33 -18.28 -34.41
C GLN A 212 12.72 -19.18 -33.23
N LEU A 213 13.51 -20.23 -33.46
CA LEU A 213 14.01 -21.10 -32.41
C LEU A 213 14.95 -20.36 -31.46
N ALA A 214 15.80 -19.47 -31.97
CA ALA A 214 16.67 -18.63 -31.14
C ALA A 214 15.86 -17.68 -30.24
N ILE A 215 14.79 -17.07 -30.77
CA ILE A 215 13.87 -16.24 -29.97
C ILE A 215 13.12 -17.09 -28.94
N ALA A 216 12.58 -18.25 -29.32
CA ALA A 216 11.87 -19.15 -28.39
C ALA A 216 12.77 -19.64 -27.24
N LYS A 217 14.07 -19.84 -27.48
CA LYS A 217 15.05 -20.15 -26.42
C LYS A 217 15.24 -18.97 -25.45
N LEU A 218 15.25 -17.73 -25.95
CA LEU A 218 15.32 -16.54 -25.09
C LEU A 218 14.02 -16.35 -24.30
N ASP A 219 12.86 -16.60 -24.91
CA ASP A 219 11.57 -16.55 -24.24
C ASP A 219 11.47 -17.58 -23.12
N GLN A 220 11.92 -18.82 -23.36
CA GLN A 220 12.03 -19.85 -22.32
C GLN A 220 12.92 -19.36 -21.17
N ARG A 221 14.12 -18.85 -21.49
CA ARG A 221 15.05 -18.35 -20.47
C ARG A 221 14.46 -17.17 -19.68
N LEU A 222 13.75 -16.25 -20.34
CA LEU A 222 13.04 -15.16 -19.68
C LEU A 222 11.96 -15.68 -18.74
N ALA A 223 11.15 -16.65 -19.18
CA ALA A 223 10.13 -17.28 -18.35
C ALA A 223 10.75 -17.98 -17.13
N GLU A 224 11.89 -18.65 -17.27
CA GLU A 224 12.63 -19.26 -16.16
C GLU A 224 13.14 -18.22 -15.15
N HIS A 225 13.67 -17.08 -15.61
CA HIS A 225 14.06 -15.98 -14.73
C HIS A 225 12.85 -15.37 -14.01
N ASN A 226 11.71 -15.21 -14.69
CA ASN A 226 10.48 -14.70 -14.08
C ASN A 226 9.90 -15.68 -13.05
N ARG A 227 9.94 -16.98 -13.31
CA ARG A 227 9.57 -18.02 -12.33
C ARG A 227 10.47 -17.98 -11.10
N ALA A 228 11.78 -17.89 -11.30
CA ALA A 228 12.73 -17.77 -10.19
C ALA A 228 12.50 -16.49 -9.37
N TYR A 229 12.14 -15.38 -10.03
CA TYR A 229 11.75 -14.15 -9.35
C TYR A 229 10.46 -14.32 -8.53
N ALA A 230 9.41 -14.91 -9.10
CA ALA A 230 8.15 -15.17 -8.38
C ALA A 230 8.35 -16.11 -7.18
N ALA A 231 9.18 -17.14 -7.32
CA ALA A 231 9.54 -18.02 -6.21
C ALA A 231 10.28 -17.28 -5.09
N ALA A 232 11.20 -16.37 -5.45
CA ALA A 232 11.90 -15.54 -4.48
C ALA A 232 10.98 -14.52 -3.79
N GLN A 233 10.00 -13.95 -4.51
CA GLN A 233 8.97 -13.09 -3.91
C GLN A 233 8.13 -13.85 -2.89
N LEU A 234 7.71 -15.09 -3.22
CA LEU A 234 7.00 -15.95 -2.27
C LEU A 234 7.84 -16.25 -1.02
N ALA A 235 9.14 -16.53 -1.19
CA ALA A 235 10.04 -16.76 -0.06
C ALA A 235 10.18 -15.50 0.82
N VAL A 236 10.27 -14.31 0.21
CA VAL A 236 10.30 -13.03 0.95
C VAL A 236 8.99 -12.79 1.70
N ALA A 237 7.84 -12.98 1.07
CA ALA A 237 6.54 -12.81 1.72
C ALA A 237 6.37 -13.75 2.93
N LYS A 238 6.85 -15.00 2.82
CA LYS A 238 6.87 -15.96 3.94
C LYS A 238 7.79 -15.52 5.09
N LEU A 239 8.93 -14.90 4.78
CA LEU A 239 9.83 -14.36 5.80
C LEU A 239 9.28 -13.09 6.47
N GLU A 240 8.58 -12.23 5.73
CA GLU A 240 7.86 -11.07 6.30
C GLU A 240 6.80 -11.55 7.30
N LEU A 241 5.99 -12.53 6.89
CA LEU A 241 5.02 -13.17 7.77
C LEU A 241 5.67 -13.78 9.03
N GLU A 242 6.79 -14.51 8.89
CA GLU A 242 7.52 -15.09 10.03
C GLU A 242 8.07 -14.00 10.97
N HIS A 243 8.62 -12.92 10.40
CA HIS A 243 9.14 -11.80 11.16
C HIS A 243 8.06 -11.18 12.04
N ASP A 244 6.89 -10.87 11.47
CA ASP A 244 5.82 -10.19 12.18
C ASP A 244 5.09 -11.13 13.16
N GLN A 245 4.99 -12.43 12.87
CA GLN A 245 4.57 -13.43 13.85
C GLN A 245 5.49 -13.47 15.08
N LYS A 246 6.82 -13.46 14.90
CA LYS A 246 7.77 -13.42 16.02
C LYS A 246 7.66 -12.11 16.81
N ARG A 247 7.45 -10.99 16.11
CA ARG A 247 7.25 -9.69 16.75
C ARG A 247 5.96 -9.65 17.56
N GLU A 248 4.85 -10.16 17.02
CA GLU A 248 3.58 -10.30 17.74
C GLU A 248 3.77 -11.13 19.01
N THR A 249 4.47 -12.27 18.93
CA THR A 249 4.73 -13.14 20.08
C THR A 249 5.56 -12.43 21.16
N LEU A 250 6.59 -11.67 20.76
CA LEU A 250 7.37 -10.87 21.70
C LEU A 250 6.50 -9.84 22.42
N VAL A 251 5.66 -9.11 21.70
CA VAL A 251 4.78 -8.09 22.29
C VAL A 251 3.73 -8.73 23.20
N ALA A 252 3.14 -9.86 22.80
CA ALA A 252 2.20 -10.61 23.64
C ALA A 252 2.84 -11.02 24.98
N LYS A 253 4.07 -11.54 24.95
CA LYS A 253 4.83 -11.87 26.17
C LYS A 253 5.08 -10.63 27.05
N LYS A 254 5.37 -9.48 26.46
CA LYS A 254 5.54 -8.21 27.19
C LYS A 254 4.24 -7.76 27.87
N ILE A 255 3.10 -7.88 27.18
CA ILE A 255 1.77 -7.59 27.74
C ILE A 255 1.52 -8.50 28.95
N ASP A 256 1.79 -9.80 28.82
CA ASP A 256 1.59 -10.77 29.89
C ASP A 256 2.44 -10.47 31.12
N ALA A 257 3.68 -10.01 30.93
CA ALA A 257 4.55 -9.58 32.03
C ALA A 257 4.09 -8.25 32.67
N ALA A 258 3.62 -7.30 31.86
CA ALA A 258 3.23 -5.98 32.35
C ALA A 258 1.90 -5.98 33.11
N LYS A 259 0.92 -6.77 32.66
CA LYS A 259 -0.49 -6.65 33.09
C LYS A 259 -0.73 -6.84 34.60
N GLU A 260 0.13 -7.59 35.28
CA GLU A 260 -0.01 -7.90 36.71
C GLU A 260 0.41 -6.72 37.61
N ASP A 261 1.38 -5.92 37.18
CA ASP A 261 1.99 -4.83 37.95
C ASP A 261 1.57 -3.43 37.46
N VAL A 262 0.47 -3.32 36.70
CA VAL A 262 -0.05 -2.03 36.25
C VAL A 262 -0.73 -1.28 37.38
N LEU A 263 -0.28 -0.06 37.66
CA LEU A 263 -0.94 0.86 38.57
C LEU A 263 -1.62 2.00 37.81
N PHE A 264 -2.89 2.24 38.14
CA PHE A 264 -3.62 3.44 37.74
C PHE A 264 -4.00 4.28 38.96
N THR A 265 -3.13 5.21 39.32
CA THR A 265 -3.29 6.10 40.47
C THR A 265 -4.17 7.30 40.14
N ARG A 266 -4.70 7.95 41.18
CA ARG A 266 -5.47 9.18 41.01
C ARG A 266 -4.64 10.31 40.39
N SER A 267 -3.36 10.39 40.75
CA SER A 267 -2.42 11.37 40.19
C SER A 267 -2.28 11.23 38.68
N GLN A 268 -2.22 10.00 38.16
CA GLN A 268 -2.14 9.74 36.71
C GLN A 268 -3.43 10.16 36.00
N LEU A 269 -4.61 9.87 36.59
CA LEU A 269 -5.88 10.33 36.02
C LEU A 269 -5.94 11.87 35.98
N ASP A 270 -5.52 12.54 37.05
CA ASP A 270 -5.54 13.99 37.11
C ASP A 270 -4.53 14.63 36.13
N GLU A 271 -3.37 14.00 35.91
CA GLU A 271 -2.43 14.40 34.86
C GLU A 271 -3.05 14.29 33.45
N GLN A 272 -3.72 13.17 33.16
CA GLN A 272 -4.40 12.99 31.87
C GLN A 272 -5.53 13.99 31.66
N ARG A 273 -6.33 14.27 32.69
CA ARG A 273 -7.36 15.31 32.64
C ARG A 273 -6.78 16.69 32.35
N GLU A 274 -5.65 17.03 32.95
CA GLU A 274 -5.00 18.31 32.71
C GLU A 274 -4.52 18.44 31.26
N LYS A 275 -3.90 17.39 30.71
CA LYS A 275 -3.51 17.35 29.28
C LYS A 275 -4.73 17.59 28.37
N LEU A 276 -5.85 16.94 28.67
CA LEU A 276 -7.10 17.09 27.90
C LEU A 276 -7.74 18.46 28.06
N ASN A 277 -7.68 19.07 29.25
CA ASN A 277 -8.17 20.43 29.47
C ASN A 277 -7.38 21.45 28.65
N ILE A 278 -6.05 21.36 28.66
CA ILE A 278 -5.18 22.23 27.86
C ILE A 278 -5.50 22.09 26.36
N LEU A 279 -5.69 20.86 25.89
CA LEU A 279 -6.07 20.59 24.50
C LEU A 279 -7.45 21.17 24.16
N GLU A 280 -8.44 21.00 25.04
CA GLU A 280 -9.77 21.55 24.86
C GLU A 280 -9.75 23.08 24.76
N GLU A 281 -9.00 23.76 25.64
CA GLU A 281 -8.86 25.21 25.64
C GLU A 281 -8.24 25.73 24.32
N ASP A 282 -7.18 25.08 23.82
CA ASP A 282 -6.57 25.40 22.53
C ASP A 282 -7.56 25.22 21.37
N LEU A 283 -8.31 24.10 21.34
CA LEU A 283 -9.32 23.85 20.31
C LEU A 283 -10.47 24.86 20.37
N GLN A 284 -10.93 25.24 21.57
CA GLN A 284 -11.94 26.29 21.74
C GLN A 284 -11.44 27.66 21.26
N GLN A 285 -10.17 27.98 21.49
CA GLN A 285 -9.57 29.20 20.94
C GLN A 285 -9.53 29.18 19.41
N LYS A 286 -9.12 28.06 18.81
CA LYS A 286 -9.15 27.86 17.35
C LYS A 286 -10.56 27.97 16.78
N LEU A 287 -11.55 27.40 17.47
CA LEU A 287 -12.96 27.47 17.09
C LEU A 287 -13.47 28.92 17.06
N ARG A 288 -13.15 29.73 18.09
CA ARG A 288 -13.50 31.16 18.12
C ARG A 288 -12.91 31.94 16.96
N VAL A 289 -11.66 31.64 16.57
CA VAL A 289 -11.03 32.26 15.39
C VAL A 289 -11.73 31.82 14.11
N ALA A 290 -11.99 30.52 13.94
CA ALA A 290 -12.68 29.97 12.78
C ALA A 290 -14.09 30.56 12.60
N GLN A 291 -14.85 30.74 13.69
CA GLN A 291 -16.17 31.38 13.67
C GLN A 291 -16.12 32.84 13.18
N ARG A 292 -15.11 33.61 13.58
CA ARG A 292 -14.93 34.98 13.08
C ARG A 292 -14.59 34.99 11.58
N THR A 293 -13.72 34.06 11.14
CA THR A 293 -13.38 33.91 9.73
C THR A 293 -14.58 33.47 8.90
N ASP A 294 -15.40 32.55 9.40
CA ASP A 294 -16.62 32.11 8.73
C ASP A 294 -17.61 33.26 8.58
N ALA A 295 -17.86 34.04 9.65
CA ALA A 295 -18.73 35.22 9.57
C ALA A 295 -18.25 36.22 8.49
N ALA A 296 -16.95 36.46 8.39
CA ALA A 296 -16.38 37.30 7.33
C ALA A 296 -16.57 36.70 5.92
N ASN A 297 -16.43 35.38 5.77
CA ASN A 297 -16.67 34.70 4.51
C ASN A 297 -18.14 34.69 4.12
N GLN A 298 -19.07 34.51 5.06
CA GLN A 298 -20.51 34.60 4.82
C GLN A 298 -20.91 36.01 4.37
N SER A 299 -20.32 37.05 4.97
CA SER A 299 -20.53 38.44 4.53
C SER A 299 -20.05 38.66 3.08
N ARG A 300 -18.85 38.16 2.73
CA ARG A 300 -18.32 38.26 1.35
C ARG A 300 -19.14 37.45 0.35
N LEU A 301 -19.68 36.32 0.77
CA LEU A 301 -20.57 35.50 -0.05
C LEU A 301 -21.90 36.22 -0.31
N ALA A 302 -22.48 36.86 0.70
CA ALA A 302 -23.68 37.67 0.53
C ALA A 302 -23.45 38.82 -0.46
N GLU A 303 -22.33 39.54 -0.32
CA GLU A 303 -21.92 40.60 -1.26
C GLU A 303 -21.73 40.06 -2.69
N ALA A 304 -21.09 38.90 -2.86
CA ALA A 304 -20.92 38.28 -4.18
C ALA A 304 -22.26 37.92 -4.84
N ARG A 305 -23.26 37.48 -4.07
CA ARG A 305 -24.62 37.20 -4.57
C ARG A 305 -25.32 38.47 -5.04
N GLU A 306 -25.21 39.55 -4.28
CA GLU A 306 -25.77 40.86 -4.66
C GLU A 306 -25.08 41.42 -5.92
N ASN A 307 -23.75 41.29 -6.00
CA ASN A 307 -22.97 41.70 -7.17
C ASN A 307 -23.32 40.88 -8.43
N LEU A 308 -23.66 39.60 -8.28
CA LEU A 308 -24.16 38.79 -9.40
C LEU A 308 -25.57 39.21 -9.83
N ALA A 309 -26.47 39.49 -8.87
CA ALA A 309 -27.83 39.94 -9.15
C ALA A 309 -27.89 41.29 -9.88
N SER A 310 -26.90 42.15 -9.67
CA SER A 310 -26.77 43.46 -10.32
C SER A 310 -25.94 43.46 -11.61
N ALA A 311 -25.35 42.33 -11.99
CA ALA A 311 -24.51 42.20 -13.19
C ALA A 311 -25.31 42.37 -14.48
N ARG A 312 -24.74 43.06 -15.47
CA ARG A 312 -25.32 43.29 -16.79
C ARG A 312 -24.34 42.89 -17.88
N GLY A 313 -24.83 42.13 -18.86
CA GLY A 313 -24.00 41.63 -19.95
C GLY A 313 -23.34 40.29 -19.63
N GLU A 314 -23.13 39.49 -20.67
CA GLU A 314 -22.70 38.09 -20.56
C GLU A 314 -21.33 37.93 -19.90
N ASP A 315 -20.35 38.77 -20.26
CA ASP A 315 -19.00 38.73 -19.68
C ASP A 315 -18.99 39.06 -18.19
N GLN A 316 -19.76 40.07 -17.78
CA GLN A 316 -19.87 40.46 -16.37
C GLN A 316 -20.58 39.36 -15.56
N ILE A 317 -21.64 38.77 -16.10
CA ILE A 317 -22.34 37.65 -15.46
C ILE A 317 -21.39 36.45 -15.30
N ARG A 318 -20.63 36.10 -16.35
CA ARG A 318 -19.65 35.01 -16.31
C ARG A 318 -18.58 35.23 -15.23
N GLN A 319 -17.99 36.42 -15.18
CA GLN A 319 -17.01 36.77 -14.15
C GLN A 319 -17.58 36.70 -12.73
N ARG A 320 -18.75 37.30 -12.51
CA ARG A 320 -19.40 37.32 -11.19
C ARG A 320 -19.84 35.93 -10.75
N THR A 321 -20.18 35.06 -11.68
CA THR A 321 -20.50 33.64 -11.40
C THR A 321 -19.27 32.90 -10.86
N GLU A 322 -18.10 33.09 -11.47
CA GLU A 322 -16.86 32.45 -11.01
C GLU A 322 -16.38 33.03 -9.67
N ALA A 323 -16.55 34.35 -9.46
CA ALA A 323 -16.30 34.97 -8.17
C ALA A 323 -17.24 34.46 -7.08
N LEU A 324 -18.54 34.28 -7.39
CA LEU A 324 -19.51 33.68 -6.47
C LEU A 324 -19.08 32.26 -6.10
N ALA A 325 -18.74 31.42 -7.09
CA ALA A 325 -18.27 30.06 -6.86
C ALA A 325 -17.01 30.02 -5.96
N ALA A 326 -16.08 30.96 -6.13
CA ALA A 326 -14.92 31.11 -5.25
C ALA A 326 -15.29 31.46 -3.81
N ARG A 327 -16.26 32.38 -3.61
CA ARG A 327 -16.74 32.73 -2.25
C ARG A 327 -17.54 31.60 -1.61
N GLU A 328 -18.34 30.87 -2.39
CA GLU A 328 -19.07 29.69 -1.92
C GLU A 328 -18.10 28.59 -1.46
N ALA A 329 -17.05 28.33 -2.24
CA ALA A 329 -16.01 27.37 -1.85
C ALA A 329 -15.33 27.78 -0.52
N MET A 330 -14.97 29.05 -0.37
CA MET A 330 -14.33 29.56 0.86
C MET A 330 -15.26 29.52 2.09
N ALA A 331 -16.54 29.88 1.93
CA ALA A 331 -17.52 29.81 3.00
C ALA A 331 -17.79 28.35 3.41
N GLN A 332 -17.88 27.44 2.44
CA GLN A 332 -18.03 26.02 2.72
C GLN A 332 -16.83 25.45 3.49
N VAL A 333 -15.61 25.84 3.12
CA VAL A 333 -14.38 25.45 3.84
C VAL A 333 -14.38 25.95 5.28
N SER A 334 -14.76 27.22 5.51
CA SER A 334 -14.77 27.76 6.88
C SER A 334 -15.82 27.10 7.75
N SER A 335 -17.03 26.85 7.23
CA SER A 335 -18.08 26.15 7.97
C SER A 335 -17.67 24.70 8.30
N ARG A 336 -17.01 24.01 7.38
CA ARG A 336 -16.46 22.66 7.63
C ARG A 336 -15.32 22.67 8.64
N GLY A 337 -14.48 23.70 8.63
CA GLY A 337 -13.43 23.88 9.64
C GLY A 337 -14.01 24.02 11.05
N ILE A 338 -15.15 24.71 11.18
CA ILE A 338 -15.90 24.83 12.44
C ILE A 338 -16.45 23.47 12.87
N GLU A 339 -17.14 22.76 11.98
CA GLU A 339 -17.68 21.41 12.23
C GLU A 339 -16.58 20.45 12.72
N ALA A 340 -15.44 20.41 12.01
CA ALA A 340 -14.29 19.59 12.40
C ALA A 340 -13.73 19.94 13.79
N LEU A 341 -13.63 21.24 14.12
CA LEU A 341 -13.17 21.67 15.45
C LEU A 341 -14.17 21.32 16.55
N GLN A 342 -15.47 21.44 16.29
CA GLN A 342 -16.52 21.03 17.23
C GLN A 342 -16.45 19.53 17.51
N HIS A 343 -16.35 18.70 16.47
CA HIS A 343 -16.17 17.26 16.65
C HIS A 343 -14.93 16.91 17.46
N ARG A 344 -13.81 17.62 17.26
CA ARG A 344 -12.59 17.41 18.05
C ARG A 344 -12.78 17.79 19.53
N ILE A 345 -13.52 18.85 19.82
CA ILE A 345 -13.84 19.24 21.21
C ILE A 345 -14.74 18.19 21.86
N ASP A 346 -15.81 17.77 21.16
CA ASP A 346 -16.71 16.73 21.65
C ASP A 346 -15.95 15.42 21.93
N TRP A 347 -14.98 15.09 21.08
CA TRP A 347 -14.13 13.92 21.26
C TRP A 347 -13.24 14.01 22.51
N VAL A 348 -12.59 15.15 22.77
CA VAL A 348 -11.81 15.36 24.01
C VAL A 348 -12.68 15.12 25.25
N GLY A 349 -13.96 15.53 25.21
CA GLY A 349 -14.92 15.22 26.26
C GLY A 349 -15.21 13.71 26.42
N ARG A 350 -15.29 12.96 25.32
CA ARG A 350 -15.44 11.50 25.34
C ARG A 350 -14.20 10.81 25.89
N GLU A 351 -13.02 11.25 25.47
CA GLU A 351 -11.73 10.72 25.94
C GLU A 351 -11.57 10.91 27.45
N ARG A 352 -11.91 12.09 27.97
CA ARG A 352 -11.95 12.35 29.42
C ARG A 352 -12.85 11.35 30.14
N THR A 353 -14.03 11.08 29.58
CA THR A 353 -14.99 10.12 30.12
C THR A 353 -14.43 8.68 30.11
N LEU A 354 -13.70 8.29 29.06
CA LEU A 354 -13.06 6.97 28.97
C LEU A 354 -11.96 6.80 30.03
N TRP A 355 -11.11 7.81 30.23
CA TRP A 355 -10.10 7.79 31.29
C TRP A 355 -10.71 7.65 32.69
N GLU A 356 -11.81 8.35 32.94
CA GLU A 356 -12.54 8.26 34.21
C GLU A 356 -13.15 6.88 34.45
N ARG A 357 -13.79 6.31 33.42
CA ARG A 357 -14.31 4.92 33.47
C ARG A 357 -13.20 3.94 33.73
N ARG A 358 -12.09 4.06 33.00
CA ARG A 358 -10.92 3.18 33.15
C ARG A 358 -10.34 3.23 34.56
N PHE A 359 -10.28 4.41 35.17
CA PHE A 359 -9.87 4.55 36.56
C PHE A 359 -10.88 3.87 37.50
N ALA A 360 -12.18 4.05 37.29
CA ALA A 360 -13.23 3.42 38.09
C ALA A 360 -13.19 1.88 38.00
N LEU A 361 -12.97 1.32 36.80
CA LEU A 361 -12.83 -0.12 36.56
C LEU A 361 -11.76 -0.75 37.46
N ARG A 362 -10.65 -0.05 37.69
CA ARG A 362 -9.56 -0.54 38.53
C ARG A 362 -9.86 -0.46 40.03
N GLN A 363 -10.75 0.43 40.47
CA GLN A 363 -11.05 0.65 41.89
C GLN A 363 -12.19 -0.23 42.44
N LYS A 364 -12.98 -0.84 41.54
CA LYS A 364 -14.17 -1.72 41.71
C LYS A 364 -15.38 -1.08 41.02
N SER A 365 -15.90 -1.75 40.00
CA SER A 365 -17.15 -1.40 39.32
C SER A 365 -18.20 -2.49 39.53
N ASN A 366 -19.47 -2.11 39.57
CA ASN A 366 -20.57 -3.08 39.56
C ASN A 366 -20.82 -3.57 38.11
N LEU A 367 -21.36 -4.78 37.94
CA LEU A 367 -21.57 -5.38 36.61
C LEU A 367 -22.56 -4.61 35.71
N GLU A 368 -23.49 -3.85 36.30
CA GLU A 368 -24.51 -3.11 35.57
C GLU A 368 -23.94 -1.85 34.90
N GLU A 369 -23.11 -1.10 35.62
CA GLU A 369 -22.32 0.02 35.10
C GLU A 369 -21.39 -0.42 33.97
N LEU A 370 -20.78 -1.62 34.08
CA LEU A 370 -19.92 -2.16 33.02
C LEU A 370 -20.69 -2.36 31.72
N ALA A 371 -21.87 -2.99 31.78
CA ALA A 371 -22.68 -3.24 30.59
C ALA A 371 -23.16 -1.94 29.95
N GLN A 372 -23.52 -0.94 30.77
CA GLN A 372 -23.87 0.39 30.29
C GLN A 372 -22.67 1.05 29.59
N TRP A 373 -21.49 1.06 30.23
CA TRP A 373 -20.30 1.66 29.66
C TRP A 373 -19.87 0.96 28.37
N GLU A 374 -20.01 -0.36 28.28
CA GLU A 374 -19.74 -1.12 27.06
C GLU A 374 -20.67 -0.67 25.93
N GLY A 375 -21.98 -0.54 26.19
CA GLY A 375 -22.96 -0.07 25.21
C GLY A 375 -22.67 1.35 24.72
N GLU A 376 -22.38 2.27 25.64
CA GLU A 376 -22.03 3.65 25.31
C GLU A 376 -20.72 3.74 24.51
N THR A 377 -19.71 2.94 24.87
CA THR A 377 -18.42 2.90 24.16
C THR A 377 -18.58 2.35 22.74
N LYS A 378 -19.41 1.31 22.56
CA LYS A 378 -19.76 0.80 21.22
C LYS A 378 -20.44 1.88 20.36
N SER A 379 -21.38 2.63 20.92
CA SER A 379 -22.01 3.75 20.21
C SER A 379 -20.98 4.83 19.82
N MET A 380 -20.08 5.19 20.73
CA MET A 380 -19.00 6.14 20.45
C MET A 380 -18.10 5.67 19.31
N LEU A 381 -17.72 4.38 19.29
CA LEU A 381 -16.90 3.80 18.23
C LEU A 381 -17.61 3.80 16.87
N GLU A 382 -18.91 3.46 16.84
CA GLU A 382 -19.71 3.51 15.62
C GLU A 382 -19.83 4.94 15.07
N GLU A 383 -20.07 5.92 15.93
CA GLU A 383 -20.11 7.34 15.55
C GLU A 383 -18.77 7.80 14.98
N SER A 384 -17.65 7.45 15.61
CA SER A 384 -16.31 7.80 15.10
C SER A 384 -16.03 7.17 13.74
N ARG A 385 -16.41 5.89 13.53
CA ARG A 385 -16.29 5.23 12.23
C ARG A 385 -17.12 5.92 11.15
N ARG A 386 -18.38 6.23 11.45
CA ARG A 386 -19.26 6.96 10.50
C ARG A 386 -18.68 8.32 10.13
N PHE A 387 -18.16 9.05 11.12
CA PHE A 387 -17.55 10.35 10.90
C PHE A 387 -16.26 10.25 10.07
N ARG A 388 -15.41 9.25 10.35
CA ARG A 388 -14.24 8.94 9.51
C ARG A 388 -14.64 8.67 8.06
N ASP A 389 -15.60 7.77 7.84
CA ASP A 389 -16.05 7.40 6.49
C ASP A 389 -16.60 8.63 5.74
N GLU A 390 -17.32 9.50 6.45
CA GLU A 390 -17.78 10.77 5.91
C GLU A 390 -16.61 11.68 5.50
N VAL A 391 -15.61 11.88 6.35
CA VAL A 391 -14.43 12.71 6.04
C VAL A 391 -13.62 12.12 4.89
N THR A 392 -13.43 10.80 4.85
CA THR A 392 -12.75 10.10 3.76
C THR A 392 -13.48 10.26 2.44
N ARG A 393 -14.81 10.11 2.42
CA ARG A 393 -15.62 10.35 1.22
C ARG A 393 -15.51 11.80 0.75
N ARG A 394 -15.56 12.76 1.67
CA ARG A 394 -15.35 14.19 1.37
C ARG A 394 -13.98 14.41 0.71
N LEU A 395 -12.90 13.79 1.18
CA LEU A 395 -11.57 13.87 0.54
C LEU A 395 -11.55 13.30 -0.87
N GLN A 396 -12.21 12.16 -1.08
CA GLN A 396 -12.31 11.53 -2.40
C GLN A 396 -13.06 12.43 -3.39
N ASP A 397 -14.07 13.18 -2.94
CA ASP A 397 -14.83 14.13 -3.76
C ASP A 397 -14.05 15.41 -4.12
N LEU A 398 -13.08 15.83 -3.30
CA LEU A 398 -12.30 17.05 -3.53
C LEU A 398 -11.29 16.89 -4.67
N ARG A 399 -10.66 15.71 -4.80
CA ARG A 399 -9.64 15.43 -5.82
C ARG A 399 -10.11 15.64 -7.26
N PRO A 400 -11.22 15.04 -7.73
CA PRO A 400 -11.68 15.24 -9.11
C PRO A 400 -12.11 16.68 -9.36
N ARG A 401 -12.65 17.38 -8.36
CA ARG A 401 -13.00 18.81 -8.47
C ARG A 401 -11.76 19.68 -8.70
N LYS A 402 -10.69 19.44 -7.93
CA LYS A 402 -9.40 20.12 -8.11
C LYS A 402 -8.83 19.87 -9.51
N LEU A 403 -8.73 18.61 -9.93
CA LEU A 403 -8.22 18.24 -11.25
C LEU A 403 -9.02 18.90 -12.39
N LYS A 404 -10.35 18.98 -12.25
CA LYS A 404 -11.20 19.68 -13.22
C LYS A 404 -10.85 21.16 -13.32
N LEU A 405 -10.65 21.86 -12.19
CA LEU A 405 -10.29 23.28 -12.18
C LEU A 405 -8.88 23.53 -12.71
N GLU A 406 -7.91 22.68 -12.35
CA GLU A 406 -6.53 22.73 -12.87
C GLU A 406 -6.48 22.48 -14.38
N SER A 407 -7.23 21.49 -14.87
CA SER A 407 -7.38 21.23 -16.31
C SER A 407 -7.97 22.43 -17.04
N ARG A 408 -9.01 23.08 -16.50
CA ARG A 408 -9.57 24.32 -17.07
C ARG A 408 -8.50 25.41 -17.15
N LEU A 409 -7.73 25.61 -16.08
CA LEU A 409 -6.67 26.62 -16.01
C LEU A 409 -5.53 26.36 -17.00
N ALA A 410 -5.22 25.09 -17.29
CA ALA A 410 -4.19 24.70 -18.24
C ALA A 410 -4.65 24.77 -19.71
N ASN A 411 -5.90 24.40 -19.99
CA ASN A 411 -6.37 24.13 -21.35
C ASN A 411 -7.23 25.23 -21.96
N GLU A 412 -7.85 26.11 -21.14
CA GLU A 412 -8.74 27.16 -21.62
C GLU A 412 -8.06 28.54 -21.63
N LYS A 413 -8.32 29.34 -22.66
CA LYS A 413 -7.93 30.76 -22.68
C LYS A 413 -8.85 31.56 -21.76
N ILE A 414 -8.49 31.64 -20.49
CA ILE A 414 -9.29 32.27 -19.43
C ILE A 414 -8.80 33.71 -19.17
N PRO A 415 -9.70 34.71 -19.10
CA PRO A 415 -9.36 36.06 -18.67
C PRO A 415 -8.70 36.10 -17.28
N GLY A 416 -7.75 37.01 -17.07
CA GLY A 416 -6.95 37.06 -15.83
C GLY A 416 -7.77 37.13 -14.53
N GLU A 417 -8.89 37.85 -14.55
CA GLU A 417 -9.78 37.96 -13.38
C GLU A 417 -10.47 36.63 -13.07
N ILE A 418 -11.02 35.93 -14.08
CA ILE A 418 -11.62 34.60 -13.90
C ILE A 418 -10.56 33.58 -13.46
N LYS A 419 -9.33 33.69 -13.99
CA LYS A 419 -8.22 32.83 -13.57
C LYS A 419 -7.96 32.98 -12.06
N SER A 420 -7.94 34.20 -11.53
CA SER A 420 -7.71 34.44 -10.10
C SER A 420 -8.82 33.87 -9.20
N GLU A 421 -10.07 33.84 -9.68
CA GLU A 421 -11.19 33.23 -8.96
C GLU A 421 -11.11 31.70 -8.99
N ILE A 422 -10.72 31.09 -10.12
CA ILE A 422 -10.45 29.65 -10.21
C ILE A 422 -9.29 29.25 -9.28
N GLU A 423 -8.20 30.03 -9.24
CA GLU A 423 -7.10 29.80 -8.29
C GLU A 423 -7.58 29.90 -6.82
N THR A 424 -8.51 30.81 -6.53
CA THR A 424 -9.12 30.91 -5.21
C THR A 424 -9.98 29.68 -4.89
N GLN A 425 -10.74 29.14 -5.85
CA GLN A 425 -11.46 27.87 -5.69
C GLN A 425 -10.49 26.69 -5.43
N ILE A 426 -9.36 26.62 -6.14
CA ILE A 426 -8.35 25.58 -5.91
C ILE A 426 -7.76 25.71 -4.49
N LYS A 427 -7.40 26.92 -4.04
CA LYS A 427 -6.93 27.16 -2.67
C LYS A 427 -7.96 26.77 -1.61
N ALA A 428 -9.24 27.01 -1.88
CA ALA A 428 -10.33 26.57 -1.00
C ALA A 428 -10.38 25.04 -0.92
N ILE A 429 -10.29 24.34 -2.06
CA ILE A 429 -10.25 22.87 -2.10
C ILE A 429 -9.03 22.32 -1.36
N ASP A 430 -7.85 22.90 -1.57
CA ASP A 430 -6.63 22.52 -0.85
C ASP A 430 -6.80 22.69 0.65
N LYS A 431 -7.39 23.81 1.07
CA LYS A 431 -7.65 24.05 2.49
C LYS A 431 -8.67 23.07 3.08
N ALA A 432 -9.72 22.70 2.33
CA ALA A 432 -10.64 21.64 2.74
C ALA A 432 -9.91 20.29 2.87
N GLY A 433 -8.99 19.99 1.96
CA GLY A 433 -8.12 18.81 2.03
C GLY A 433 -7.30 18.79 3.31
N GLU A 434 -6.59 19.88 3.62
CA GLU A 434 -5.81 20.02 4.86
C GLU A 434 -6.67 19.82 6.12
N ILE A 435 -7.86 20.41 6.16
CA ILE A 435 -8.78 20.28 7.32
C ILE A 435 -9.21 18.82 7.47
N ALA A 436 -9.59 18.16 6.36
CA ALA A 436 -10.01 16.77 6.39
C ALA A 436 -8.86 15.83 6.77
N ASP A 437 -7.66 16.04 6.25
CA ASP A 437 -6.46 15.27 6.61
C ASP A 437 -6.10 15.47 8.10
N GLN A 438 -6.15 16.70 8.61
CA GLN A 438 -5.94 16.99 10.04
C GLN A 438 -7.02 16.33 10.92
N THR A 439 -8.27 16.31 10.44
CA THR A 439 -9.37 15.66 11.15
C THR A 439 -9.16 14.15 11.20
N LEU A 440 -8.82 13.52 10.08
CA LEU A 440 -8.50 12.09 10.02
C LEU A 440 -7.27 11.75 10.87
N ALA A 441 -6.21 12.55 10.81
CA ALA A 441 -5.04 12.37 11.66
C ALA A 441 -5.42 12.40 13.14
N SER A 442 -6.22 13.38 13.57
CA SER A 442 -6.71 13.41 14.95
C SER A 442 -7.56 12.19 15.29
N LEU A 443 -8.45 11.73 14.40
CA LEU A 443 -9.25 10.52 14.66
C LEU A 443 -8.41 9.24 14.69
N LEU A 444 -7.23 9.21 14.06
CA LEU A 444 -6.31 8.07 14.06
C LEU A 444 -5.42 8.07 15.29
N ASP A 445 -4.83 9.22 15.64
CA ASP A 445 -4.05 9.38 16.87
C ASP A 445 -4.88 9.03 18.11
N LEU A 446 -6.21 9.16 18.01
CA LEU A 446 -7.16 8.93 19.09
C LEU A 446 -7.80 7.54 19.07
N GLU A 447 -7.65 6.75 18.00
CA GLU A 447 -8.06 5.33 17.97
C GLU A 447 -6.93 4.37 18.36
N GLY A 448 -5.69 4.88 18.46
CA GLY A 448 -4.54 4.19 19.06
C GLY A 448 -4.33 4.55 20.53
N LEU A 449 -5.41 4.93 21.23
CA LEU A 449 -5.52 5.10 22.69
C LEU A 449 -6.73 4.30 23.15
#